data_AF-A0A518EV78-F1
#
_entry.id   AF-A0A518EV78-F1
#
_cell.length_a   1.000
_cell.length_b   1.000
_cell.length_c   1.000
_cell.angle_alpha   90.00
_cell.angle_beta   90.00
_cell.angle_gamma   90.00
#
_symmetry.space_group_name_H-M   'P 1'
#
loop_
_entity.id
_entity.type
_entity.pdbx_description
1 polymer ?
#
loop_
_entity_poly.entity_id
_entity_poly.type
_entity_poly.pdbx_seq_one_letter_code
_entity_poly.pdbx_strand_id
1 'polypeptide(L)'
;MEAAALVARWEAFLAKIEATLQETLEDAEPALQELALAKDGGVVPFLNGTAAVKRQVQNLTGRIHETWHDQVRPKLRAADPEKVHWDELAESRKGSTLSDASSTLVTRWETVLCGRVAERLHARTMGGARTSFRCTLCSADVEVTENLFRAHYVACPFCGGRNTYEPSSALRETLHFTADHLARFRTLDLHDALEAAHDRCSAERIGTPSGVSTRQSP
;
A
#
# COMPACT_ATOMS: atom_id res chain seq x y z
N MET A 1 -33.85 22.37 -12.52
CA MET A 1 -33.32 22.82 -11.20
C MET A 1 -33.06 21.66 -10.24
N GLU A 2 -33.93 20.67 -10.14
CA GLU A 2 -33.78 19.53 -9.21
C GLU A 2 -32.57 18.63 -9.51
N ALA A 3 -32.28 18.33 -10.79
CA ALA A 3 -31.11 17.54 -11.19
C ALA A 3 -29.77 18.19 -10.79
N ALA A 4 -29.63 19.50 -10.95
CA ALA A 4 -28.43 20.23 -10.54
C ALA A 4 -28.17 20.14 -9.02
N ALA A 5 -29.23 20.19 -8.21
CA ALA A 5 -29.12 20.01 -6.76
C ALA A 5 -28.71 18.57 -6.38
N LEU A 6 -29.15 17.56 -7.14
CA LEU A 6 -28.73 16.17 -6.95
C LEU A 6 -27.25 15.96 -7.32
N VAL A 7 -26.78 16.58 -8.41
CA VAL A 7 -25.35 16.56 -8.78
C VAL A 7 -24.50 17.20 -7.69
N ALA A 8 -24.88 18.38 -7.18
CA ALA A 8 -24.15 19.04 -6.09
C ALA A 8 -24.08 18.18 -4.81
N ARG A 9 -25.15 17.44 -4.48
CA ARG A 9 -25.16 16.49 -3.35
C ARG A 9 -24.25 15.29 -3.59
N TRP A 10 -24.18 14.81 -4.83
CA TRP A 10 -23.27 13.73 -5.23
C TRP A 10 -21.81 14.15 -5.07
N GLU A 11 -21.45 15.34 -5.55
CA GLU A 11 -20.10 15.90 -5.39
C GLU A 11 -19.73 16.09 -3.92
N ALA A 12 -20.64 16.64 -3.11
CA ALA A 12 -20.42 16.79 -1.68
C ALA A 12 -20.23 15.44 -0.96
N PHE A 13 -20.95 14.40 -1.40
CA PHE A 13 -20.77 13.04 -0.88
C PHE A 13 -19.38 12.49 -1.25
N LEU A 14 -18.93 12.63 -2.50
CA LEU A 14 -17.61 12.18 -2.94
C LEU A 14 -16.49 12.89 -2.16
N ALA A 15 -16.57 14.22 -2.04
CA ALA A 15 -15.60 15.01 -1.27
C ALA A 15 -15.53 14.56 0.20
N LYS A 16 -16.67 14.19 0.80
CA LYS A 16 -16.70 13.65 2.16
C LYS A 16 -16.02 12.29 2.26
N ILE A 17 -16.23 11.40 1.28
CA ILE A 17 -15.55 10.08 1.26
C ILE A 17 -14.03 10.27 1.15
N GLU A 18 -13.59 11.17 0.26
CA GLU A 18 -12.17 11.48 0.09
C GLU A 18 -11.54 12.02 1.38
N ALA A 19 -12.18 12.99 2.03
CA ALA A 19 -11.70 13.55 3.29
C ALA A 19 -11.62 12.49 4.40
N THR A 20 -12.69 11.70 4.59
CA THR A 20 -12.69 10.63 5.61
C THR A 20 -11.65 9.55 5.33
N LEU A 21 -11.37 9.25 4.06
CA LEU A 21 -10.32 8.33 3.68
C LEU A 21 -8.95 8.86 4.09
N GLN A 22 -8.64 10.12 3.77
CA GLN A 22 -7.37 10.76 4.13
C GLN A 22 -7.18 10.79 5.65
N GLU A 23 -8.19 11.27 6.38
CA GLU A 23 -8.19 11.29 7.86
C GLU A 23 -7.93 9.90 8.44
N THR A 24 -8.61 8.86 7.92
CA THR A 24 -8.44 7.48 8.40
C THR A 24 -6.99 7.00 8.26
N LEU A 25 -6.33 7.33 7.15
CA LEU A 25 -4.95 6.91 6.89
C LEU A 25 -3.95 7.70 7.75
N GLU A 26 -4.16 9.00 7.91
CA GLU A 26 -3.33 9.90 8.73
C GLU A 26 -3.40 9.53 10.22
N ASP A 27 -4.61 9.30 10.74
CA ASP A 27 -4.82 8.94 12.14
C ASP A 27 -4.27 7.55 12.48
N ALA A 28 -4.35 6.60 11.53
CA ALA A 28 -3.88 5.24 11.73
C ALA A 28 -2.35 5.11 11.75
N GLU A 29 -1.65 5.94 10.97
CA GLU A 29 -0.19 5.83 10.78
C GLU A 29 0.60 5.84 12.10
N PRO A 30 0.47 6.84 12.99
CA PRO A 30 1.26 6.89 14.23
C PRO A 30 0.96 5.71 15.17
N ALA A 31 -0.32 5.31 15.30
CA ALA A 31 -0.74 4.21 16.16
C ALA A 31 -0.16 2.86 15.67
N LEU A 32 -0.15 2.63 14.36
CA LEU A 32 0.43 1.41 13.77
C LEU A 32 1.95 1.38 13.90
N GLN A 33 2.63 2.54 13.73
CA GLN A 33 4.07 2.62 13.96
C GLN A 33 4.43 2.31 15.42
N GLU A 34 3.69 2.86 16.38
CA GLU A 34 3.89 2.59 17.80
C GLU A 34 3.71 1.09 18.10
N LEU A 35 2.62 0.49 17.60
CA LEU A 35 2.33 -0.93 17.75
C LEU A 35 3.45 -1.83 17.22
N ALA A 36 4.03 -1.48 16.07
CA ALA A 36 5.12 -2.25 15.47
C ALA A 36 6.43 -2.17 16.25
N LEU A 37 6.70 -1.01 16.87
CA LEU A 37 7.99 -0.70 17.50
C LEU A 37 8.01 -0.96 19.01
N ALA A 38 6.85 -1.22 19.61
CA ALA A 38 6.74 -1.63 21.00
C ALA A 38 7.62 -2.86 21.32
N LYS A 39 7.97 -3.02 22.59
CA LYS A 39 8.89 -4.09 23.04
C LYS A 39 8.29 -5.48 22.85
N ASP A 40 7.02 -5.61 23.18
CA ASP A 40 6.11 -6.74 22.99
C ASP A 40 5.28 -6.61 21.71
N GLY A 41 5.47 -5.51 20.97
CA GLY A 41 5.01 -5.35 19.60
C GLY A 41 5.66 -6.36 18.66
N GLY A 42 5.14 -6.41 17.45
CA GLY A 42 5.66 -7.32 16.44
C GLY A 42 5.08 -7.06 15.07
N VAL A 43 5.71 -7.70 14.08
CA VAL A 43 5.29 -7.63 12.67
C VAL A 43 3.84 -8.11 12.51
N VAL A 44 3.46 -9.20 13.18
CA VAL A 44 2.12 -9.80 13.01
C VAL A 44 0.99 -8.88 13.49
N PRO A 45 0.99 -8.36 14.73
CA PRO A 45 -0.01 -7.36 15.16
C PRO A 45 -0.07 -6.13 14.26
N PHE A 46 1.09 -5.63 13.82
CA PHE A 46 1.19 -4.49 12.92
C PHE A 46 0.52 -4.76 11.55
N LEU A 47 0.80 -5.91 10.94
CA LEU A 47 0.19 -6.30 9.65
C LEU A 47 -1.32 -6.49 9.78
N ASN A 48 -1.79 -7.06 10.90
CA ASN A 48 -3.22 -7.20 11.17
C ASN A 48 -3.91 -5.82 11.30
N GLY A 49 -3.28 -4.88 12.01
CA GLY A 49 -3.76 -3.51 12.12
C GLY A 49 -3.82 -2.81 10.76
N THR A 50 -2.76 -2.93 9.96
CA THR A 50 -2.70 -2.39 8.59
C THR A 50 -3.81 -2.95 7.70
N ALA A 51 -4.04 -4.27 7.77
CA ALA A 51 -5.13 -4.92 7.02
C ALA A 51 -6.53 -4.46 7.48
N ALA A 52 -6.71 -4.14 8.76
CA ALA A 52 -7.97 -3.59 9.27
C ALA A 52 -8.25 -2.20 8.69
N VAL A 53 -7.24 -1.32 8.66
CA VAL A 53 -7.36 0.03 8.07
C VAL A 53 -7.66 -0.05 6.58
N LYS A 54 -6.95 -0.91 5.84
CA LYS A 54 -7.22 -1.13 4.40
C LYS A 54 -8.67 -1.55 4.14
N ARG A 55 -9.21 -2.44 4.97
CA ARG A 55 -10.60 -2.89 4.87
C ARG A 55 -11.59 -1.75 5.17
N GLN A 56 -11.29 -0.91 6.16
CA GLN A 56 -12.11 0.27 6.45
C GLN A 56 -12.18 1.21 5.25
N VAL A 57 -11.03 1.47 4.61
CA VAL A 57 -10.99 2.29 3.39
C VAL A 57 -11.73 1.63 2.23
N GLN A 58 -11.57 0.32 2.00
CA GLN A 58 -12.31 -0.42 0.97
C GLN A 58 -13.83 -0.37 1.19
N ASN A 59 -14.27 -0.44 2.44
CA ASN A 59 -15.69 -0.28 2.76
C ASN A 59 -16.19 1.13 2.45
N LEU A 60 -15.38 2.17 2.70
CA LEU A 60 -15.73 3.56 2.35
C LEU A 60 -15.85 3.75 0.83
N THR A 61 -14.91 3.22 0.05
CA THR A 61 -14.93 3.34 -1.41
C THR A 61 -16.01 2.48 -2.04
N GLY A 62 -16.31 1.30 -1.49
CA GLY A 62 -17.43 0.45 -1.95
C GLY A 62 -18.77 1.18 -1.92
N ARG A 63 -18.99 2.03 -0.91
CA ARG A 63 -20.22 2.85 -0.78
C ARG A 63 -20.41 3.85 -1.93
N ILE A 64 -19.36 4.22 -2.66
CA ILE A 64 -19.46 5.10 -3.83
C ILE A 64 -20.33 4.42 -4.90
N HIS A 65 -20.02 3.16 -5.23
CA HIS A 65 -20.75 2.41 -6.26
C HIS A 65 -22.19 2.10 -5.82
N GLU A 66 -22.39 1.69 -4.57
CA GLU A 66 -23.72 1.46 -3.99
C GLU A 66 -24.57 2.73 -4.05
N THR A 67 -24.04 3.86 -3.56
CA THR A 67 -24.77 5.14 -3.55
C THR A 67 -25.11 5.61 -4.96
N TRP A 68 -24.19 5.44 -5.91
CA TRP A 68 -24.43 5.79 -7.30
C TRP A 68 -25.58 4.96 -7.90
N HIS A 69 -25.52 3.64 -7.77
CA HIS A 69 -26.47 2.73 -8.41
C HIS A 69 -27.84 2.74 -7.74
N ASP A 70 -27.89 2.82 -6.42
CA ASP A 70 -29.13 2.64 -5.66
C ASP A 70 -29.86 3.97 -5.45
N GLN A 71 -29.13 5.10 -5.41
CA GLN A 71 -29.71 6.38 -5.01
C GLN A 71 -29.55 7.47 -6.06
N VAL A 72 -28.32 7.75 -6.51
CA VAL A 72 -28.05 8.94 -7.33
C VAL A 72 -28.57 8.76 -8.75
N ARG A 73 -28.15 7.69 -9.45
CA ARG A 73 -28.52 7.43 -10.84
C ARG A 73 -30.04 7.31 -11.02
N PRO A 74 -30.79 6.56 -10.19
CA PRO A 74 -32.25 6.48 -10.34
C PRO A 74 -32.94 7.83 -10.13
N LYS A 75 -32.53 8.61 -9.12
CA LYS A 75 -33.13 9.92 -8.83
C LYS A 75 -32.83 10.95 -9.92
N LEU A 76 -31.61 10.96 -10.46
CA LEU A 76 -31.25 11.84 -11.57
C LEU A 76 -32.04 11.51 -12.84
N ARG A 77 -32.17 10.22 -13.18
CA ARG A 77 -33.00 9.79 -14.33
C ARG A 77 -34.47 10.14 -14.16
N ALA A 78 -35.00 10.12 -12.93
CA ALA A 78 -36.37 10.53 -12.66
C ALA A 78 -36.57 12.05 -12.73
N ALA A 79 -35.61 12.83 -12.21
CA ALA A 79 -35.67 14.29 -12.17
C ALA A 79 -35.40 14.96 -13.54
N ASP A 80 -34.67 14.27 -14.42
CA ASP A 80 -34.38 14.72 -15.78
C ASP A 80 -34.25 13.53 -16.75
N PRO A 81 -35.38 12.98 -17.24
CA PRO A 81 -35.40 11.78 -18.09
C PRO A 81 -34.70 11.98 -19.44
N GLU A 82 -34.75 13.19 -19.98
CA GLU A 82 -34.09 13.55 -21.25
C GLU A 82 -32.59 13.83 -21.07
N LYS A 83 -32.08 13.87 -19.82
CA LYS A 83 -30.68 14.13 -19.47
C LYS A 83 -30.16 15.46 -20.01
N VAL A 84 -31.01 16.48 -20.01
CA VAL A 84 -30.68 17.81 -20.54
C VAL A 84 -29.67 18.53 -19.65
N HIS A 85 -29.66 18.25 -18.34
CA HIS A 85 -28.93 18.99 -17.32
C HIS A 85 -27.80 18.19 -16.63
N TRP A 86 -27.57 16.95 -17.06
CA TRP A 86 -26.53 16.10 -16.47
C TRP A 86 -26.05 15.04 -17.48
N ASP A 87 -24.79 14.64 -17.36
CA ASP A 87 -24.21 13.56 -18.15
C ASP A 87 -23.97 12.34 -17.24
N GLU A 88 -24.72 11.28 -17.47
CA GLU A 88 -24.61 10.04 -16.69
C GLU A 88 -23.21 9.44 -16.71
N LEU A 89 -22.53 9.50 -17.85
CA LEU A 89 -21.18 8.97 -17.97
C LEU A 89 -20.19 9.86 -17.22
N ALA A 90 -20.30 11.18 -17.34
CA ALA A 90 -19.45 12.11 -16.62
C ALA A 90 -19.61 11.97 -15.09
N GLU A 91 -20.85 11.94 -14.60
CA GLU A 91 -21.13 11.83 -13.16
C GLU A 91 -20.74 10.46 -12.57
N SER A 92 -20.94 9.38 -13.33
CA SER A 92 -20.48 8.04 -12.93
C SER A 92 -18.95 7.96 -12.87
N ARG A 93 -18.25 8.63 -13.81
CA ARG A 93 -16.79 8.64 -13.85
C ARG A 93 -16.18 9.30 -12.63
N LYS A 94 -16.80 10.34 -12.07
CA LYS A 94 -16.32 10.99 -10.83
C LYS A 94 -16.15 9.96 -9.70
N GLY A 95 -17.13 9.08 -9.52
CA GLY A 95 -17.07 8.01 -8.52
C GLY A 95 -15.97 6.99 -8.81
N SER A 96 -15.87 6.51 -10.06
CA SER A 96 -14.80 5.57 -10.46
C SER A 96 -13.41 6.17 -10.29
N THR A 97 -13.20 7.42 -10.71
CA THR A 97 -11.92 8.12 -10.54
C THR A 97 -11.52 8.20 -9.07
N LEU A 98 -12.46 8.52 -8.17
CA LEU A 98 -12.16 8.53 -6.73
C LEU A 98 -11.83 7.13 -6.20
N SER A 99 -12.57 6.09 -6.59
CA SER A 99 -12.29 4.70 -6.19
C SER A 99 -10.91 4.21 -6.66
N ASP A 100 -10.53 4.54 -7.90
CA ASP A 100 -9.22 4.19 -8.46
C ASP A 100 -8.09 4.95 -7.75
N ALA A 101 -8.24 6.27 -7.59
CA ALA A 101 -7.28 7.10 -6.86
C ALA A 101 -7.10 6.64 -5.40
N SER A 102 -8.18 6.23 -4.75
CA SER A 102 -8.16 5.68 -3.39
C SER A 102 -7.31 4.41 -3.28
N SER A 103 -7.36 3.55 -4.30
CA SER A 103 -6.56 2.32 -4.33
C SER A 103 -5.07 2.63 -4.43
N THR A 104 -4.69 3.54 -5.33
CA THR A 104 -3.31 4.04 -5.45
C THR A 104 -2.82 4.69 -4.16
N LEU A 105 -3.66 5.52 -3.53
CA LEU A 105 -3.35 6.20 -2.28
C LEU A 105 -3.08 5.20 -1.14
N VAL A 106 -3.94 4.20 -0.96
CA VAL A 106 -3.77 3.15 0.07
C VAL A 106 -2.50 2.33 -0.16
N THR A 107 -2.21 1.95 -1.41
CA THR A 107 -0.98 1.22 -1.75
C THR A 107 0.28 2.05 -1.45
N ARG A 108 0.25 3.34 -1.77
CA ARG A 108 1.34 4.26 -1.44
C ARG A 108 1.52 4.42 0.06
N TRP A 109 0.43 4.66 0.79
CA TRP A 109 0.43 4.77 2.24
C TRP A 109 1.02 3.52 2.90
N GLU A 110 0.57 2.33 2.50
CA GLU A 110 1.10 1.05 3.01
C GLU A 110 2.58 0.90 2.72
N THR A 111 3.04 1.27 1.52
CA THR A 111 4.45 1.20 1.15
C THR A 111 5.32 2.10 2.03
N VAL A 112 4.85 3.33 2.29
CA VAL A 112 5.56 4.30 3.14
C VAL A 112 5.56 3.85 4.60
N LEU A 113 4.40 3.48 5.14
CA LEU A 113 4.24 3.03 6.53
C LEU A 113 5.09 1.78 6.80
N CYS A 114 4.92 0.73 6.00
CA CYS A 114 5.68 -0.51 6.16
C CYS A 114 7.17 -0.29 5.92
N GLY A 115 7.55 0.58 4.98
CA GLY A 115 8.95 0.97 4.73
C GLY A 115 9.62 1.60 5.94
N ARG A 116 8.98 2.62 6.53
CA ARG A 116 9.48 3.30 7.74
C ARG A 116 9.60 2.36 8.93
N VAL A 117 8.60 1.50 9.14
CA VAL A 117 8.65 0.47 10.18
C VAL A 117 9.76 -0.52 9.90
N ALA A 118 9.91 -0.96 8.65
CA ALA A 118 10.94 -1.90 8.24
C ALA A 118 12.34 -1.35 8.44
N GLU A 119 12.61 -0.08 8.13
CA GLU A 119 13.90 0.57 8.41
C GLU A 119 14.27 0.51 9.88
N ARG A 120 13.33 0.88 10.76
CA ARG A 120 13.55 0.89 12.21
C ARG A 120 13.73 -0.51 12.78
N LEU A 121 12.88 -1.46 12.38
CA LEU A 121 13.01 -2.86 12.81
C LEU A 121 14.30 -3.49 12.30
N HIS A 122 14.66 -3.25 11.04
CA HIS A 122 15.90 -3.77 10.47
C HIS A 122 17.13 -3.19 11.19
N ALA A 123 17.16 -1.89 11.45
CA ALA A 123 18.25 -1.25 12.19
C ALA A 123 18.36 -1.80 13.62
N ARG A 124 17.24 -1.95 14.34
CA ARG A 124 17.20 -2.55 15.69
C ARG A 124 17.70 -4.00 15.66
N THR A 125 17.22 -4.79 14.72
CA THR A 125 17.60 -6.20 14.60
C THR A 125 19.06 -6.32 14.23
N MET A 126 19.54 -5.67 13.16
CA MET A 126 20.93 -5.76 12.70
C MET A 126 21.93 -5.13 13.69
N GLY A 127 21.56 -4.02 14.34
CA GLY A 127 22.38 -3.39 15.39
C GLY A 127 22.53 -4.26 16.64
N GLY A 128 21.59 -5.19 16.87
CA GLY A 128 21.64 -6.20 17.93
C GLY A 128 21.93 -7.63 17.45
N ALA A 129 22.10 -7.87 16.14
CA ALA A 129 22.11 -9.20 15.51
C ALA A 129 23.38 -10.00 15.74
N ARG A 130 24.26 -9.57 16.66
CA ARG A 130 25.24 -10.48 17.25
C ARG A 130 24.50 -11.49 18.11
N THR A 131 23.93 -12.50 17.45
CA THR A 131 23.37 -13.65 18.15
C THR A 131 24.55 -14.49 18.62
N SER A 132 24.99 -14.24 19.86
CA SER A 132 25.88 -15.18 20.54
C SER A 132 25.05 -16.39 20.96
N PHE A 133 25.53 -17.58 20.60
CA PHE A 133 25.04 -18.82 21.18
C PHE A 133 26.23 -19.60 21.72
N ARG A 134 25.97 -20.44 22.73
CA ARG A 134 27.03 -21.23 23.35
C ARG A 134 27.32 -22.47 22.53
N CYS A 135 28.60 -22.69 22.22
CA CYS A 135 29.03 -23.93 21.59
C CYS A 135 28.65 -25.12 22.46
N THR A 136 28.03 -26.14 21.87
CA THR A 136 27.57 -27.34 22.59
C THR A 136 28.72 -28.19 23.14
N LEU A 137 29.94 -28.03 22.61
CA LEU A 137 31.12 -28.80 23.02
C LEU A 137 31.98 -28.08 24.06
N CYS A 138 32.35 -26.81 23.82
CA CYS A 138 33.28 -26.08 24.68
C CYS A 138 32.62 -24.96 25.49
N SER A 139 31.31 -24.73 25.32
CA SER A 139 30.55 -23.65 25.97
C SER A 139 31.02 -22.21 25.66
N ALA A 140 31.98 -22.03 24.74
CA ALA A 140 32.41 -20.72 24.30
C ALA A 140 31.29 -20.02 23.50
N ASP A 141 31.22 -18.70 23.61
CA ASP A 141 30.28 -17.89 22.83
C ASP A 141 30.70 -17.84 21.36
N VAL A 142 29.80 -18.23 20.47
CA VAL A 142 30.00 -18.20 19.02
C VAL A 142 29.15 -17.08 18.45
N GLU A 143 29.80 -16.10 17.84
CA GLU A 143 29.14 -15.00 17.13
C GLU A 143 28.75 -15.46 15.71
N VAL A 144 27.52 -15.16 15.29
CA VAL A 144 27.04 -15.38 13.92
C VAL A 144 26.73 -14.03 13.29
N THR A 145 27.45 -13.69 12.23
CA THR A 145 27.31 -12.39 11.53
C THR A 145 26.67 -12.53 10.14
N GLU A 146 26.54 -13.75 9.63
CA GLU A 146 26.05 -14.04 8.28
C GLU A 146 24.93 -15.08 8.28
N ASN A 147 24.15 -15.14 7.20
CA ASN A 147 23.11 -16.16 6.99
C ASN A 147 22.08 -16.26 8.14
N LEU A 148 21.74 -15.14 8.77
CA LEU A 148 20.80 -15.04 9.90
C LEU A 148 19.35 -15.47 9.57
N PHE A 149 19.05 -15.75 8.30
CA PHE A 149 17.72 -16.08 7.80
C PHE A 149 17.44 -17.60 7.74
N ARG A 150 18.47 -18.45 7.88
CA ARG A 150 18.31 -19.90 7.75
C ARG A 150 19.17 -20.67 8.74
N ALA A 151 18.69 -21.87 9.06
CA ALA A 151 19.48 -22.86 9.76
C ALA A 151 20.76 -23.18 8.98
N HIS A 152 21.92 -23.15 9.64
CA HIS A 152 23.19 -23.53 9.01
C HIS A 152 24.23 -23.96 10.03
N TYR A 153 25.27 -24.65 9.53
CA TYR A 153 26.39 -25.07 10.37
C TYR A 153 27.37 -23.92 10.58
N VAL A 154 27.80 -23.73 11.82
CA VAL A 154 28.81 -22.75 12.22
C VAL A 154 29.92 -23.48 12.96
N ALA A 155 31.16 -23.27 12.52
CA ALA A 155 32.34 -23.80 13.20
C ALA A 155 32.67 -22.92 14.42
N CYS A 156 32.94 -23.55 15.56
CA CYS A 156 33.38 -22.84 16.75
C CYS A 156 34.83 -22.37 16.55
N PRO A 157 35.13 -21.06 16.72
CA PRO A 157 36.49 -20.55 16.54
C PRO A 157 37.45 -21.01 17.64
N PHE A 158 36.93 -21.50 18.78
CA PHE A 158 37.74 -21.92 19.92
C PHE A 158 38.12 -23.40 19.89
N CYS A 159 37.18 -24.29 19.57
CA CYS A 159 37.42 -25.74 19.60
C CYS A 159 37.28 -26.45 18.25
N GLY A 160 36.91 -25.74 17.18
CA GLY A 160 36.66 -26.32 15.85
C GLY A 160 35.38 -27.16 15.73
N GLY A 161 34.61 -27.29 16.82
CA GLY A 161 33.34 -28.02 16.84
C GLY A 161 32.30 -27.45 15.88
N ARG A 162 31.52 -28.32 15.21
CA ARG A 162 30.40 -27.90 14.37
C ARG A 162 29.14 -27.74 15.21
N ASN A 163 28.58 -26.54 15.23
CA ASN A 163 27.30 -26.24 15.83
C ASN A 163 26.26 -25.96 14.75
N THR A 164 24.99 -26.08 15.10
CA THR A 164 23.87 -25.67 14.23
C THR A 164 23.31 -24.37 14.78
N TYR A 165 23.39 -23.31 13.98
CA TYR A 165 22.68 -22.07 14.25
C TYR A 165 21.24 -22.22 13.73
N GLU A 166 20.26 -21.89 14.57
CA GLU A 166 18.84 -21.82 14.21
C GLU A 166 18.32 -20.43 14.61
N PRO A 167 17.86 -19.61 13.66
CA PRO A 167 17.33 -18.29 13.98
C PRO A 167 15.97 -18.41 14.69
N SER A 168 15.75 -17.54 15.68
CA SER A 168 14.47 -17.45 16.37
C SER A 168 13.33 -17.09 15.41
N SER A 169 12.09 -17.47 15.74
CA SER A 169 10.93 -17.12 14.91
C SER A 169 10.79 -15.61 14.74
N ALA A 170 10.98 -14.83 15.82
CA ALA A 170 10.92 -13.37 15.77
C ALA A 170 11.99 -12.76 14.84
N LEU A 171 13.19 -13.33 14.81
CA LEU A 171 14.25 -12.89 13.90
C LEU A 171 13.86 -13.17 12.44
N ARG A 172 13.36 -14.39 12.16
CA ARG A 172 12.89 -14.78 10.83
C ARG A 172 11.74 -13.90 10.34
N GLU A 173 10.74 -13.69 11.17
CA GLU A 173 9.58 -12.84 10.86
C GLU A 173 10.01 -11.41 10.54
N THR A 174 10.89 -10.84 11.36
CA THR A 174 11.39 -9.46 11.16
C THR A 174 12.20 -9.37 9.87
N LEU A 175 13.12 -10.29 9.62
CA LEU A 175 13.94 -10.28 8.41
C LEU A 175 13.11 -10.53 7.14
N HIS A 176 12.10 -11.39 7.22
CA HIS A 176 11.18 -11.64 6.11
C HIS A 176 10.36 -10.39 5.77
N PHE A 177 9.75 -9.75 6.78
CA PHE A 177 9.02 -8.51 6.61
C PHE A 177 9.90 -7.39 6.05
N THR A 178 11.08 -7.19 6.63
CA THR A 178 11.94 -6.06 6.24
C THR A 178 12.49 -6.18 4.82
N ALA A 179 12.72 -7.39 4.31
CA ALA A 179 13.33 -7.59 2.99
C ALA A 179 12.53 -6.95 1.84
N ASP A 180 11.23 -7.25 1.73
CA ASP A 180 10.38 -6.72 0.65
C ASP A 180 10.01 -5.26 0.89
N HIS A 181 9.63 -4.89 2.12
CA HIS A 181 9.20 -3.52 2.41
C HIS A 181 10.33 -2.49 2.31
N LEU A 182 11.57 -2.85 2.65
CA LEU A 182 12.72 -1.97 2.43
C LEU A 182 12.99 -1.76 0.95
N ALA A 183 12.93 -2.83 0.14
CA ALA A 183 13.18 -2.73 -1.29
C ALA A 183 12.17 -1.78 -1.93
N ARG A 184 10.86 -2.00 -1.70
CA ARG A 184 9.79 -1.15 -2.23
C ARG A 184 9.91 0.30 -1.78
N PHE A 185 10.20 0.52 -0.49
CA PHE A 185 10.30 1.86 0.06
C PHE A 185 11.49 2.64 -0.51
N ARG A 186 12.65 1.99 -0.65
CA ARG A 186 13.87 2.60 -1.21
C ARG A 186 13.79 2.88 -2.71
N THR A 187 12.89 2.21 -3.41
CA THR A 187 12.66 2.41 -4.85
C THR A 187 11.32 3.10 -5.13
N LEU A 188 10.70 3.73 -4.14
CA LEU A 188 9.38 4.36 -4.29
C LEU A 188 9.42 5.52 -5.29
N ASP A 189 10.50 6.28 -5.29
CA ASP A 189 10.76 7.35 -6.26
C ASP A 189 10.86 6.83 -7.71
N LEU A 190 11.53 5.69 -7.91
CA LEU A 190 11.61 5.02 -9.22
C LEU A 190 10.25 4.51 -9.67
N HIS A 191 9.45 3.96 -8.75
CA HIS A 191 8.08 3.56 -9.03
C HIS A 191 7.21 4.77 -9.44
N ASP A 192 7.31 5.89 -8.71
CA ASP A 192 6.57 7.12 -9.04
C ASP A 192 6.95 7.68 -10.41
N ALA A 193 8.25 7.65 -10.75
CA ALA A 193 8.73 8.06 -12.05
C ALA A 193 8.20 7.17 -13.19
N LEU A 194 8.08 5.87 -12.95
CA LEU A 194 7.52 4.90 -13.90
C LEU A 194 6.03 5.15 -14.12
N GLU A 195 5.23 5.28 -13.06
CA GLU A 195 3.79 5.57 -13.16
C GLU A 195 3.53 6.88 -13.89
N ALA A 196 4.27 7.95 -13.55
CA ALA A 196 4.17 9.21 -14.26
C ALA A 196 4.53 9.09 -15.76
N ALA A 197 5.46 8.20 -16.13
CA ALA A 197 5.77 7.91 -17.52
C ALA A 197 4.66 7.14 -18.22
N HIS A 198 4.04 6.17 -17.56
CA HIS A 198 2.88 5.44 -18.08
C HIS A 198 1.70 6.37 -18.35
N ASP A 199 1.42 7.31 -17.44
CA ASP A 199 0.35 8.30 -17.60
C ASP A 199 0.59 9.20 -18.81
N ARG A 200 1.83 9.71 -18.98
CA ARG A 200 2.21 10.51 -20.16
C ARG A 200 2.00 9.74 -21.46
N CYS A 201 2.53 8.52 -21.55
CA CYS A 201 2.40 7.66 -22.73
C CYS A 201 0.94 7.27 -23.03
N SER A 202 0.09 7.19 -22.00
CA SER A 202 -1.34 6.88 -22.17
C SER A 202 -2.11 8.10 -22.68
N ALA A 203 -1.80 9.30 -22.16
CA ALA A 203 -2.39 10.55 -22.64
C ALA A 203 -2.06 10.83 -24.12
N GLU A 204 -0.81 10.61 -24.53
CA GLU A 204 -0.37 10.79 -25.93
C GLU A 204 -1.09 9.83 -26.90
N ARG A 205 -1.32 8.57 -26.48
CA ARG A 205 -2.04 7.57 -27.30
C ARG A 205 -3.51 7.93 -27.54
N ILE A 206 -4.16 8.59 -26.59
CA ILE A 206 -5.56 9.04 -26.72
C ILE A 206 -5.66 10.31 -27.59
N GLY A 207 -4.59 11.11 -27.65
CA GLY A 207 -4.54 12.39 -28.36
C GLY A 207 -4.31 12.35 -29.88
N THR A 208 -4.22 11.19 -30.52
CA THR A 208 -3.94 11.11 -31.98
C THR A 208 -5.09 10.45 -32.77
N PRO A 209 -6.04 11.22 -33.34
CA PRO A 209 -6.71 10.77 -34.55
C PRO A 209 -5.66 10.88 -35.66
N SER A 210 -5.03 9.76 -36.00
CA SER A 210 -4.18 9.69 -37.18
C SER A 210 -5.00 10.15 -38.38
N GLY A 211 -4.54 11.25 -38.98
CA GLY A 211 -5.16 11.84 -40.15
C GLY A 211 -5.39 10.76 -41.20
N VAL A 212 -6.64 10.65 -41.66
CA VAL A 212 -6.97 9.94 -42.89
C VAL A 212 -6.21 10.66 -44.00
N SER A 213 -5.04 10.15 -44.31
CA SER A 213 -4.28 10.48 -45.52
C SER A 213 -5.14 10.08 -46.70
N THR A 214 -5.90 11.02 -47.24
CA THR A 214 -6.50 10.93 -48.57
C THR A 214 -5.37 10.71 -49.57
N ARG A 215 -5.17 9.45 -49.97
CA ARG A 215 -4.40 9.13 -51.17
C ARG A 215 -5.09 9.82 -52.33
N GLN A 216 -4.43 10.81 -52.90
CA GLN A 216 -4.70 11.28 -54.26
C GLN A 216 -4.36 10.11 -55.19
N SER A 217 -5.38 9.57 -55.84
CA SER A 217 -5.24 8.68 -56.99
C SER A 217 -4.92 9.53 -58.24
N PRO A 218 -4.17 8.97 -59.21
CA PRO A 218 -3.57 9.69 -60.33
C PRO A 218 -4.58 10.29 -61.31
#